data_AF-A0A2N0LQ70-F1
#
_entry.id   AF-A0A2N0LQ70-F1
#
_cell.length_a   1.000
_cell.length_b   1.000
_cell.length_c   1.000
_cell.angle_alpha   90.00
_cell.angle_beta   90.00
_cell.angle_gamma   90.00
#
_symmetry.space_group_name_H-M   'P 1'
#
loop_
_entity.id
_entity.type
_entity.pdbx_description
1 polymer ?
#
loop_
_entity_poly.entity_id
_entity_poly.type
_entity_poly.pdbx_seq_one_letter_code
_entity_poly.pdbx_strand_id
1 'polypeptide(L)'
;MLRHRTPVQTTVEEAEAIISGARAYMLATVGTSWESSLQGALDPGPQVLQARLAITHAVRELVKAVDMLFYAAGTNAIHQNNALELFFRDRHTAGQHIAALHSNFE
;
A
#
# COMPACT_ATOMS: atom_id res chain seq x y z
N MET A 1 24.96 1.27 11.56
CA MET A 1 25.29 -0.16 11.41
C MET A 1 24.31 -0.93 10.51
N LEU A 2 22.98 -0.75 10.59
CA LEU A 2 22.01 -1.46 9.72
C LEU A 2 22.14 -1.11 8.22
N ARG A 3 22.47 0.15 7.87
CA ARG A 3 22.63 0.64 6.48
C ARG A 3 23.58 -0.18 5.61
N HIS A 4 24.56 -0.88 6.19
CA HIS A 4 25.58 -1.63 5.45
C HIS A 4 25.37 -3.14 5.47
N ARG A 5 24.21 -3.61 5.96
CA ARG A 5 23.85 -5.03 5.96
C ARG A 5 23.04 -5.32 4.70
N THR A 6 23.61 -6.10 3.78
CA THR A 6 22.96 -6.48 2.52
C THR A 6 21.52 -6.99 2.70
N PRO A 7 21.20 -7.87 3.69
CA PRO A 7 19.82 -8.33 3.86
C PRO A 7 18.82 -7.21 4.16
N VAL A 8 19.23 -6.19 4.92
CA VAL A 8 18.38 -5.03 5.24
C VAL A 8 18.18 -4.17 3.99
N GLN A 9 19.21 -4.00 3.17
CA GLN A 9 19.10 -3.28 1.90
C GLN A 9 18.13 -4.00 0.95
N THR A 10 18.25 -5.31 0.81
CA THR A 10 17.32 -6.12 0.02
C THR A 10 15.87 -5.95 0.50
N THR A 11 15.62 -6.02 1.81
CA THR A 11 14.26 -5.80 2.34
C THR A 11 13.74 -4.39 2.03
N VAL A 12 14.60 -3.36 2.11
CA VAL A 12 14.22 -1.99 1.75
C VAL A 12 13.87 -1.88 0.27
N GLU A 13 14.67 -2.48 -0.61
CA GLU A 13 14.42 -2.48 -2.05
C GLU A 13 13.15 -3.25 -2.43
N GLU A 14 12.89 -4.39 -1.79
CA GLU A 14 11.65 -5.15 -1.98
C GLU A 14 10.42 -4.36 -1.51
N ALA A 15 10.51 -3.72 -0.33
CA ALA A 15 9.43 -2.86 0.17
C ALA A 15 9.18 -1.67 -0.77
N GLU A 16 10.24 -1.04 -1.29
CA GLU A 16 10.13 0.05 -2.27
C GLU A 16 9.45 -0.41 -3.56
N ALA A 17 9.78 -1.59 -4.07
CA ALA A 17 9.14 -2.16 -5.25
C ALA A 17 7.64 -2.42 -5.01
N ILE A 18 7.28 -2.96 -3.85
CA ILE A 18 5.88 -3.18 -3.43
C ILE A 18 5.11 -1.85 -3.38
N ILE A 19 5.66 -0.84 -2.70
CA ILE A 19 5.05 0.48 -2.58
C ILE A 19 4.87 1.12 -3.96
N SER A 20 5.91 1.07 -4.78
CA SER A 20 5.89 1.62 -6.14
C SER A 20 4.86 0.93 -7.03
N GLY A 21 4.76 -0.40 -6.99
CA GLY A 21 3.77 -1.17 -7.74
C GLY A 21 2.33 -0.85 -7.30
N ALA A 22 2.07 -0.86 -6.00
CA ALA A 22 0.78 -0.48 -5.43
C ALA A 22 0.36 0.95 -5.83
N ARG A 23 1.30 1.90 -5.77
CA ARG A 23 1.08 3.29 -6.16
C ARG A 23 0.79 3.42 -7.65
N ALA A 24 1.56 2.73 -8.50
CA ALA A 24 1.37 2.74 -9.94
C ALA A 24 -0.02 2.21 -10.32
N TYR A 25 -0.44 1.10 -9.72
CA TYR A 25 -1.77 0.53 -9.98
C TYR A 25 -2.91 1.47 -9.55
N MET A 26 -2.79 2.07 -8.36
CA MET A 26 -3.78 3.04 -7.88
C MET A 26 -3.88 4.25 -8.81
N LEU A 27 -2.74 4.86 -9.18
CA LEU A 27 -2.72 6.03 -10.05
C LEU A 27 -3.24 5.72 -11.46
N ALA A 28 -2.88 4.56 -12.02
CA ALA A 28 -3.42 4.11 -13.30
C ALA A 28 -4.95 3.97 -13.24
N THR A 29 -5.47 3.39 -12.16
CA THR A 29 -6.92 3.20 -11.97
C THR A 29 -7.66 4.54 -11.84
N VAL A 30 -7.10 5.50 -11.10
CA VAL A 30 -7.64 6.86 -11.00
C VAL A 30 -7.58 7.55 -12.36
N GLY A 31 -6.48 7.40 -13.09
CA GLY A 31 -6.31 7.96 -14.44
C GLY A 31 -7.39 7.48 -15.41
N THR A 32 -7.61 6.16 -15.49
CA THR A 32 -8.68 5.58 -16.33
C THR A 32 -10.07 6.08 -15.92
N SER A 33 -10.31 6.21 -14.60
CA SER A 33 -11.59 6.71 -14.09
C SER A 33 -11.81 8.18 -14.46
N TRP A 34 -10.75 8.98 -14.38
CA TRP A 34 -10.75 10.38 -14.77
C TRP A 34 -11.01 10.56 -16.27
N GLU A 35 -10.29 9.82 -17.12
CA GLU A 35 -10.48 9.87 -18.58
C GLU A 35 -11.89 9.46 -19.01
N SER A 36 -12.43 8.39 -18.41
CA SER A 36 -13.81 7.95 -18.64
C SER A 36 -14.84 9.05 -18.31
N SER A 37 -14.61 9.76 -17.19
CA SER A 37 -15.46 10.89 -16.80
C SER A 37 -15.40 12.04 -17.80
N LEU A 38 -14.21 12.38 -18.31
CA LEU A 38 -14.04 13.41 -19.34
C LEU A 38 -14.73 13.05 -20.67
N GLN A 39 -14.81 11.75 -20.99
CA GLN A 39 -15.48 11.24 -22.19
C GLN A 39 -17.01 11.17 -22.03
N GLY A 40 -17.55 11.51 -20.86
CA GLY A 40 -18.98 11.49 -20.61
C GLY A 40 -19.57 10.09 -20.48
N ALA A 41 -18.79 9.11 -20.00
CA ALA A 41 -19.30 7.77 -19.74
C ALA A 41 -20.50 7.82 -18.79
N LEU A 42 -21.60 7.15 -19.19
CA LEU A 42 -22.86 7.17 -18.45
C LEU A 42 -22.91 6.14 -17.32
N ASP A 43 -22.09 5.09 -17.41
CA ASP A 43 -21.99 4.04 -16.39
C ASP A 43 -20.59 4.04 -15.74
N PRO A 44 -20.47 4.47 -14.47
CA PRO A 44 -19.21 4.41 -13.74
C PRO A 44 -18.93 3.04 -13.10
N GLY A 45 -19.84 2.07 -13.23
CA GLY A 45 -19.77 0.77 -12.56
C GLY A 45 -18.43 0.03 -12.73
N PRO A 46 -17.91 -0.12 -13.97
CA PRO A 46 -16.61 -0.76 -14.20
C PRO A 46 -15.45 -0.04 -13.50
N GLN A 47 -15.43 1.30 -13.51
CA GLN A 47 -14.40 2.12 -12.88
C GLN A 47 -14.49 2.03 -11.36
N VAL A 48 -15.70 2.02 -10.80
CA VAL A 48 -15.93 1.85 -9.36
C VAL A 48 -15.45 0.47 -8.88
N LEU A 49 -15.74 -0.59 -9.64
CA LEU A 49 -15.24 -1.93 -9.36
C LEU A 49 -13.71 -1.96 -9.35
N GLN A 50 -13.09 -1.39 -10.39
CA GLN A 50 -11.63 -1.35 -10.49
C GLN A 50 -10.99 -0.51 -9.38
N ALA A 51 -11.59 0.62 -9.03
CA ALA A 51 -11.13 1.46 -7.92
C ALA A 51 -11.18 0.70 -6.58
N ARG A 52 -12.24 -0.08 -6.33
CA ARG A 52 -12.34 -0.91 -5.12
C ARG A 52 -11.21 -1.94 -5.05
N LEU A 53 -10.91 -2.61 -6.16
CA LEU A 53 -9.80 -3.55 -6.26
C LEU A 53 -8.46 -2.87 -6.03
N ALA A 54 -8.24 -1.69 -6.65
CA ALA A 54 -7.02 -0.92 -6.50
C ALA A 54 -6.77 -0.45 -5.06
N ILE A 55 -7.80 0.07 -4.39
CA ILE A 55 -7.72 0.48 -2.98
C ILE A 55 -7.38 -0.72 -2.12
N THR A 56 -8.11 -1.83 -2.27
CA THR A 56 -7.91 -3.03 -1.45
C THR A 56 -6.51 -3.60 -1.66
N HIS A 57 -6.05 -3.73 -2.91
CA HIS A 57 -4.70 -4.21 -3.23
C HIS A 57 -3.62 -3.29 -2.65
N ALA A 58 -3.68 -1.99 -2.97
CA ALA A 58 -2.70 -1.02 -2.49
C ALA A 58 -2.63 -1.02 -0.98
N VAL A 59 -3.78 -1.20 -0.31
CA VAL A 59 -3.81 -1.20 1.13
C VAL A 59 -3.05 -2.38 1.72
N ARG A 60 -3.31 -3.57 1.20
CA ARG A 60 -2.71 -4.81 1.69
C ARG A 60 -1.21 -4.88 1.38
N GLU A 61 -0.79 -4.42 0.20
CA GLU A 61 0.63 -4.34 -0.16
C GLU A 61 1.39 -3.39 0.75
N LEU A 62 0.80 -2.26 1.12
CA LEU A 62 1.42 -1.32 2.04
C LEU A 62 1.49 -1.87 3.49
N VAL A 63 0.52 -2.66 3.96
CA VAL A 63 0.64 -3.40 5.24
C VAL A 63 1.85 -4.33 5.19
N LYS A 64 1.96 -5.13 4.13
CA LYS A 64 3.08 -6.05 3.92
C LYS A 64 4.44 -5.34 3.88
N ALA A 65 4.55 -4.23 3.15
CA ALA A 65 5.79 -3.47 3.05
C ALA A 65 6.22 -2.90 4.41
N VAL A 66 5.26 -2.38 5.20
CA VAL A 66 5.54 -1.87 6.54
C VAL A 66 5.95 -2.99 7.50
N ASP A 67 5.32 -4.16 7.43
CA ASP A 67 5.73 -5.33 8.21
C ASP A 67 7.18 -5.71 7.93
N MET A 68 7.55 -5.83 6.65
CA MET A 68 8.91 -6.16 6.23
C MET A 68 9.93 -5.19 6.83
N LEU A 69 9.66 -3.89 6.75
CA LEU A 69 10.55 -2.84 7.28
C LEU A 69 10.61 -2.86 8.82
N PHE A 70 9.46 -3.06 9.48
CA PHE A 70 9.36 -3.12 10.94
C PHE A 70 10.21 -4.29 11.48
N TYR A 71 10.07 -5.48 10.90
CA TYR A 71 10.84 -6.65 11.32
C TYR A 71 12.33 -6.53 10.99
N ALA A 72 12.69 -5.96 9.83
CA ALA A 72 14.10 -5.75 9.47
C ALA A 72 14.83 -4.78 10.40
N ALA A 73 14.11 -3.80 10.98
CA ALA A 73 14.67 -2.87 11.96
C ALA A 73 14.83 -3.47 13.38
N GLY A 74 14.14 -4.59 13.67
CA GLY A 74 14.19 -5.28 14.96
C GLY A 74 13.73 -4.38 16.12
N THR A 75 14.36 -4.49 17.29
CA THR A 75 14.02 -3.68 18.47
C THR A 75 14.14 -2.17 18.23
N ASN A 76 14.85 -1.71 17.18
CA ASN A 76 14.86 -0.28 16.89
C ASN A 76 13.47 0.21 16.45
N ALA A 77 12.67 -0.62 15.78
CA ALA A 77 11.38 -0.22 15.22
C ALA A 77 10.34 0.23 16.25
N ILE A 78 10.51 -0.14 17.53
CA ILE A 78 9.58 0.23 18.62
C ILE A 78 9.91 1.58 19.26
N HIS A 79 11.08 2.16 18.99
CA HIS A 79 11.46 3.43 19.59
C HIS A 79 10.77 4.59 18.89
N GLN A 80 10.14 5.47 19.67
CA GLN A 80 9.44 6.68 19.17
C GLN A 80 10.34 7.69 18.44
N ASN A 81 11.67 7.52 18.54
CA ASN A 81 12.63 8.32 17.77
C ASN A 81 12.69 7.94 16.28
N ASN A 82 12.00 6.88 15.87
CA ASN A 82 11.74 6.56 14.47
C ASN A 82 10.24 6.27 14.26
N ALA A 83 9.76 6.59 13.06
CA ALA A 83 8.34 6.54 12.75
C ALA A 83 7.81 5.13 12.42
N LEU A 84 8.61 4.06 12.55
CA LEU A 84 8.22 2.72 12.10
C LEU A 84 7.05 2.14 12.92
N GLU A 85 7.02 2.36 14.24
CA GLU A 85 5.86 1.95 15.06
C GLU A 85 4.57 2.66 14.67
N LEU A 86 4.68 3.96 14.34
CA LEU A 86 3.54 4.77 13.89
C LEU A 86 3.01 4.24 12.57
N PHE A 87 3.90 4.04 11.58
CA PHE A 87 3.50 3.48 10.29
C PHE A 87 2.92 2.08 10.42
N PHE A 88 3.50 1.23 11.27
CA PHE A 88 2.95 -0.10 11.54
C PHE A 88 1.53 -0.02 12.07
N ARG A 89 1.29 0.76 13.13
CA ARG A 89 -0.04 0.90 13.73
C ARG A 89 -1.04 1.50 12.73
N ASP A 90 -0.71 2.63 12.13
CA ASP A 90 -1.61 3.37 11.26
C ASP A 90 -1.98 2.56 10.02
N ARG A 91 -1.01 1.82 9.47
CA ARG A 91 -1.25 0.97 8.30
C ARG A 91 -2.15 -0.21 8.62
N HIS A 92 -1.99 -0.85 9.77
CA HIS A 92 -2.90 -1.91 10.18
C HIS A 92 -4.30 -1.39 10.45
N THR A 93 -4.42 -0.22 11.09
CA THR A 93 -5.70 0.44 11.33
C THR A 93 -6.40 0.79 10.01
N ALA A 94 -5.69 1.40 9.06
CA ALA A 94 -6.25 1.70 7.74
C ALA A 94 -6.67 0.42 6.98
N GLY A 95 -5.99 -0.70 7.23
CA GLY A 95 -6.35 -2.02 6.69
C GLY A 95 -7.69 -2.58 7.18
N GLN A 96 -8.22 -2.08 8.31
CA GLN A 96 -9.51 -2.51 8.86
C GLN A 96 -10.70 -1.73 8.28
N HIS A 97 -10.46 -0.67 7.50
CA HIS A 97 -11.54 0.10 6.90
C HIS A 97 -12.31 -0.75 5.87
N ILE A 98 -13.63 -0.56 5.76
CA ILE A 98 -14.50 -1.33 4.84
C ILE A 98 -14.00 -1.32 3.39
N ALA A 99 -13.42 -0.20 2.95
CA ALA A 99 -12.84 -0.05 1.62
C ALA A 99 -11.59 -0.92 1.35
N ALA A 100 -11.01 -1.53 2.39
CA ALA A 100 -9.79 -2.32 2.35
C ALA A 100 -9.98 -3.80 2.75
N LEU A 101 -11.22 -4.22 3.04
CA LEU A 101 -11.51 -5.59 3.44
C LEU A 101 -11.15 -6.58 2.33
N HIS A 102 -10.68 -7.76 2.72
CA HIS A 102 -10.30 -8.79 1.76
C HIS A 102 -11.47 -9.27 0.89
N SER A 103 -12.69 -9.26 1.44
CA SER A 103 -13.93 -9.57 0.73
C SER A 103 -14.20 -8.65 -0.47
N ASN A 104 -13.49 -7.52 -0.60
CA ASN A 104 -13.62 -6.65 -1.76
C ASN A 104 -13.03 -7.23 -3.06
N PHE A 105 -12.25 -8.32 -2.97
CA PHE A 105 -11.78 -9.10 -4.12
C PHE A 105 -12.81 -10.10 -4.66
N GLU A 106 -13.85 -10.40 -3.87
CA GLU A 106 -14.98 -11.25 -4.25
C GLU A 106 -16.04 -10.43 -5.01
#